data_AF-V8D574-F1
#
_entry.id   AF-V8D574-F1
#
_cell.length_a   1.000
_cell.length_b   1.000
_cell.length_c   1.000
_cell.angle_alpha   90.00
_cell.angle_beta   90.00
_cell.angle_gamma   90.00
#
_symmetry.space_group_name_H-M   'P 1'
#
loop_
_entity.id
_entity.type
_entity.pdbx_description
1 polymer ?
#
loop_
_entity_poly.entity_id
_entity_poly.type
_entity_poly.pdbx_seq_one_letter_code
_entity_poly.pdbx_strand_id
1 'polypeptide(L)'
;MTLDHNGFDAPAPPRDPGAETVAAIADKLVETLGDAAQRSIGQVLAKATGDPLSSAIEGSELLLQFEADTARAVHQAFTPAAVDEAIVEAVADLVYPPEPQLQFETLDAFVTGYIARVFRRDVVHGRDYLWCPRWFEHEPAVVTLTGLWLSFEVLRNDPGTGPAVWQRDYLLPLMNALTSPSGPLVGCKATHHAKSLPPLPCDPTPPGLFEDTPAEVTDAVRTRTTPPPAPSAEAGRTPQPAASPSR
;
A
#
# COMPACT_ATOMS: atom_id res chain seq x y z
N MET A 1 1.71 -34.25 15.39
CA MET A 1 0.82 -33.08 15.25
C MET A 1 1.58 -32.02 14.49
N THR A 2 1.53 -32.09 13.16
CA THR A 2 1.93 -30.99 12.30
C THR A 2 0.90 -29.88 12.48
N LEU A 3 1.33 -28.74 13.02
CA LEU A 3 0.52 -27.53 12.98
C LEU A 3 0.40 -27.18 11.49
N ASP A 4 -0.80 -27.31 10.93
CA ASP A 4 -1.08 -26.79 9.59
C ASP A 4 -0.86 -25.27 9.63
N HIS A 5 0.29 -24.82 9.13
CA HIS A 5 0.67 -23.40 9.04
C HIS A 5 -0.06 -22.67 7.88
N ASN A 6 -1.08 -23.28 7.28
CA ASN A 6 -1.77 -22.81 6.07
C ASN A 6 -2.84 -21.75 6.33
N GLY A 7 -2.50 -20.64 6.99
CA GLY A 7 -3.46 -19.54 7.13
C GLY A 7 -2.93 -18.25 7.74
N PHE A 8 -1.66 -18.21 8.09
CA PHE A 8 -0.96 -16.97 8.40
C PHE A 8 0.12 -16.84 7.33
N ASP A 9 -0.25 -16.35 6.15
CA ASP A 9 0.76 -15.89 5.21
C ASP A 9 1.62 -14.89 5.98
N ALA A 10 2.92 -15.16 6.02
CA ALA A 10 3.87 -14.22 6.59
C ALA A 10 3.62 -12.88 5.91
N PRO A 11 3.53 -11.76 6.67
CA PRO A 11 3.35 -10.46 6.05
C PRO A 11 4.42 -10.31 4.98
N ALA A 12 3.99 -9.95 3.77
CA ALA A 12 4.91 -9.67 2.68
C ALA A 12 5.99 -8.73 3.25
N PRO A 13 7.28 -9.02 3.03
CA PRO A 13 8.34 -8.20 3.57
C PRO A 13 8.10 -6.75 3.15
N PRO A 14 8.38 -5.76 4.03
CA PRO A 14 8.24 -4.36 3.68
C PRO A 14 9.00 -4.12 2.37
N ARG A 15 8.32 -3.50 1.40
CA ARG A 15 8.94 -3.17 0.11
C ARG A 15 10.13 -2.28 0.38
N ASP A 16 11.28 -2.67 -0.14
CA ASP A 16 12.49 -1.85 -0.13
C ASP A 16 12.58 -1.15 -1.49
N PRO A 17 12.11 0.11 -1.60
CA PRO A 17 12.10 0.83 -2.87
C PRO A 17 13.52 1.01 -3.43
N GLY A 18 14.55 1.03 -2.58
CA GLY A 18 15.95 1.06 -3.02
C GLY A 18 16.35 -0.23 -3.73
N ALA A 19 15.99 -1.39 -3.17
CA ALA A 19 16.28 -2.69 -3.77
C ALA A 19 15.50 -2.91 -5.08
N GLU A 20 14.22 -2.52 -5.14
CA GLU A 20 13.40 -2.62 -6.37
C GLU A 20 13.96 -1.74 -7.50
N THR A 21 14.39 -0.51 -7.18
CA THR A 21 15.00 0.41 -8.16
C THR A 21 16.33 -0.10 -8.69
N VAL A 22 17.20 -0.63 -7.82
CA VAL A 22 18.50 -1.20 -8.23
C VAL A 22 18.30 -2.42 -9.15
N ALA A 23 17.33 -3.28 -8.85
CA ALA A 23 17.00 -4.43 -9.70
C ALA A 23 16.49 -3.99 -11.08
N ALA A 24 15.59 -3.00 -11.15
CA ALA A 24 15.07 -2.46 -12.40
C ALA A 24 16.16 -1.82 -13.27
N ILE A 25 17.10 -1.08 -12.67
CA ILE A 25 18.25 -0.50 -13.37
C ILE A 25 19.16 -1.61 -13.92
N ALA A 26 19.42 -2.65 -13.12
CA ALA A 26 20.26 -3.78 -13.54
C ALA A 26 19.65 -4.54 -14.74
N ASP A 27 18.36 -4.84 -14.71
CA ASP A 27 17.65 -5.51 -15.81
C ASP A 27 17.71 -4.68 -17.10
N LYS A 28 17.50 -3.37 -16.99
CA LYS A 28 17.56 -2.46 -18.14
C LYS A 28 18.97 -2.38 -18.75
N LEU A 29 20.01 -2.41 -17.92
CA LEU A 29 21.40 -2.46 -18.36
C LEU A 29 21.71 -3.76 -19.10
N VAL A 30 21.27 -4.90 -18.58
CA VAL A 30 21.47 -6.21 -19.21
C VAL A 30 20.79 -6.29 -20.58
N GLU A 31 19.55 -5.82 -20.69
CA GLU A 31 18.79 -5.78 -21.94
C GLU A 31 19.52 -4.91 -22.99
N THR A 32 19.92 -3.69 -22.60
CA THR A 32 20.54 -2.72 -23.51
C THR A 32 21.91 -3.20 -24.02
N LEU A 33 22.71 -3.83 -23.14
CA LEU A 33 24.01 -4.43 -23.50
C LEU A 33 23.83 -5.65 -24.39
N GLY A 34 22.81 -6.48 -24.14
CA GLY A 34 22.48 -7.65 -24.95
C GLY A 34 22.15 -7.29 -26.40
N ASP A 35 21.29 -6.29 -26.60
CA ASP A 35 20.89 -5.83 -27.93
C ASP A 35 22.05 -5.23 -28.73
N ALA A 36 22.93 -4.48 -28.06
CA ALA A 36 24.12 -3.92 -28.69
C ALA A 36 25.12 -5.02 -29.11
N ALA A 37 25.34 -6.02 -28.23
CA ALA A 37 26.22 -7.15 -28.53
C ALA A 37 25.70 -8.01 -29.69
N GLN A 38 24.41 -8.31 -29.70
CA GLN A 38 23.76 -9.08 -30.77
C GLN A 38 23.91 -8.39 -32.14
N ARG A 39 23.74 -7.05 -32.18
CA ARG A 39 23.91 -6.25 -33.40
C ARG A 39 25.35 -6.29 -33.93
N SER A 40 26.35 -6.13 -33.08
CA SER A 40 27.76 -6.16 -33.50
C SER A 40 28.21 -7.57 -33.93
N ILE A 41 27.77 -8.63 -33.25
CA ILE A 41 28.03 -10.02 -33.66
C ILE A 41 27.44 -10.30 -35.06
N GLY A 42 26.22 -9.84 -35.34
CA GLY A 42 25.60 -9.97 -36.66
C GLY A 42 26.38 -9.27 -37.78
N GLN A 43 27.01 -8.13 -37.49
CA GLN A 43 27.85 -7.40 -38.46
C GLN A 43 29.19 -8.10 -38.73
N VAL A 44 29.82 -8.69 -37.72
CA VAL A 44 31.07 -9.46 -37.87
C VAL A 44 30.84 -10.70 -38.74
N LEU A 45 29.77 -11.47 -38.45
CA LEU A 45 29.40 -12.65 -39.22
C LEU A 45 29.12 -12.32 -40.70
N ALA A 46 28.61 -11.13 -40.99
CA ALA A 46 28.37 -10.67 -42.36
C ALA A 46 29.66 -10.27 -43.12
N LYS A 47 30.74 -9.89 -42.42
CA LYS A 47 31.98 -9.36 -43.03
C LYS A 47 33.13 -10.37 -43.10
N ALA A 48 33.15 -11.41 -42.26
CA ALA A 48 34.28 -12.32 -42.07
C ALA A 48 34.59 -13.31 -43.22
N THR A 49 34.33 -12.98 -44.49
CA THR A 49 34.58 -13.88 -45.65
C THR A 49 35.95 -13.67 -46.33
N GLY A 50 36.96 -13.10 -45.65
CA GLY A 50 38.26 -12.69 -46.23
C GLY A 50 39.56 -13.10 -45.48
N ASP A 51 40.70 -12.58 -45.95
CA ASP A 51 42.09 -12.88 -45.51
C ASP A 51 42.36 -12.61 -44.00
N PRO A 52 43.13 -13.46 -43.29
CA PRO A 52 43.43 -13.34 -41.85
C PRO A 52 44.00 -11.99 -41.37
N LEU A 53 44.74 -11.22 -42.17
CA LEU A 53 45.19 -9.88 -41.75
C LEU A 53 44.06 -8.84 -41.87
N SER A 54 43.19 -8.97 -42.87
CA SER A 54 42.00 -8.13 -43.04
C SER A 54 41.00 -8.36 -41.91
N SER A 55 40.78 -9.62 -41.54
CA SER A 55 39.85 -9.98 -40.46
C SER A 55 40.31 -9.50 -39.08
N ALA A 56 41.62 -9.40 -38.82
CA ALA A 56 42.16 -8.84 -37.58
C ALA A 56 41.97 -7.32 -37.49
N ILE A 57 42.16 -6.59 -38.60
CA ILE A 57 41.94 -5.13 -38.67
C ILE A 57 40.43 -4.83 -38.56
N GLU A 58 39.59 -5.58 -39.27
CA GLU A 58 38.14 -5.50 -39.18
C GLU A 58 37.63 -5.79 -37.76
N GLY A 59 38.24 -6.75 -37.05
CA GLY A 59 37.92 -7.05 -35.65
C GLY A 59 38.18 -5.87 -34.69
N SER A 60 39.29 -5.15 -34.87
CA SER A 60 39.58 -3.94 -34.07
C SER A 60 38.64 -2.78 -34.38
N GLU A 61 38.30 -2.57 -35.64
CA GLU A 61 37.34 -1.54 -36.05
C GLU A 61 35.94 -1.85 -35.51
N LEU A 62 35.54 -3.13 -35.52
CA LEU A 62 34.26 -3.60 -34.99
C LEU A 62 34.18 -3.50 -33.46
N LEU A 63 35.29 -3.67 -32.75
CA LEU A 63 35.33 -3.45 -31.30
C LEU A 63 35.10 -1.97 -30.97
N LEU A 64 35.76 -1.05 -31.69
CA LEU A 64 35.53 0.39 -31.54
C LEU A 64 34.09 0.79 -31.91
N GLN A 65 33.53 0.16 -32.95
CA GLN A 65 32.15 0.39 -33.36
C GLN A 65 31.17 -0.08 -32.29
N PHE A 66 31.42 -1.25 -31.69
CA PHE A 66 30.64 -1.80 -30.59
C PHE A 66 30.72 -0.90 -29.34
N GLU A 67 31.91 -0.42 -28.97
CA GLU A 67 32.07 0.54 -27.87
C GLU A 67 31.29 1.84 -28.12
N ALA A 68 31.34 2.37 -29.34
CA ALA A 68 30.59 3.57 -29.71
C ALA A 68 29.07 3.35 -29.71
N ASP A 69 28.61 2.19 -30.20
CA ASP A 69 27.19 1.84 -30.28
C ASP A 69 26.61 1.52 -28.89
N THR A 70 27.37 0.87 -28.01
CA THR A 70 26.99 0.64 -26.60
C THR A 70 26.93 1.96 -25.83
N ALA A 71 27.95 2.82 -25.95
CA ALA A 71 27.93 4.13 -25.30
C ALA A 71 26.72 4.98 -25.75
N ARG A 72 26.39 4.95 -27.04
CA ARG A 72 25.21 5.62 -27.58
C ARG A 72 23.90 5.02 -27.06
N ALA A 73 23.80 3.69 -27.04
CA ALA A 73 22.61 2.99 -26.56
C ALA A 73 22.36 3.28 -25.07
N VAL A 74 23.41 3.27 -24.25
CA VAL A 74 23.34 3.64 -22.83
C VAL A 74 22.91 5.10 -22.67
N HIS A 75 23.51 6.04 -23.39
CA HIS A 75 23.13 7.46 -23.32
C HIS A 75 21.69 7.72 -23.80
N GLN A 76 21.18 6.95 -24.77
CA GLN A 76 19.80 7.04 -25.23
C GLN A 76 18.80 6.40 -24.26
N ALA A 77 19.20 5.34 -23.57
CA ALA A 77 18.37 4.69 -22.55
C ALA A 77 18.29 5.51 -21.26
N PHE A 78 19.37 6.20 -20.88
CA PHE A 78 19.47 7.00 -19.65
C PHE A 78 19.66 8.49 -19.99
N THR A 79 18.64 9.10 -20.61
CA THR A 79 18.66 10.54 -20.87
C THR A 79 18.56 11.34 -19.56
N PRO A 80 19.17 12.54 -19.45
CA PRO A 80 19.04 13.39 -18.27
C PRO A 80 17.58 13.64 -17.88
N ALA A 81 16.69 13.81 -18.86
CA ALA A 81 15.26 13.99 -18.61
C ALA A 81 14.58 12.75 -18.00
N ALA A 82 14.90 11.55 -18.50
CA ALA A 82 14.37 10.30 -17.95
C ALA A 82 14.92 10.00 -16.55
N VAL A 83 16.19 10.36 -16.30
CA VAL A 83 16.80 10.26 -14.97
C VAL A 83 16.17 11.27 -14.02
N ASP A 84 15.96 12.52 -14.45
CA ASP A 84 15.29 13.55 -13.65
C ASP A 84 13.85 13.15 -13.31
N GLU A 85 13.10 12.58 -14.26
CA GLU A 85 11.75 12.06 -14.04
C GLU A 85 11.73 10.90 -13.03
N ALA A 86 12.64 9.94 -13.18
CA ALA A 86 12.78 8.83 -12.24
C ALA A 86 13.23 9.30 -10.84
N ILE A 87 14.10 10.32 -10.76
CA ILE A 87 14.49 10.95 -9.50
C ILE A 87 13.28 11.65 -8.88
N VAL A 88 12.50 12.40 -9.65
CA VAL A 88 11.29 13.07 -9.17
C VAL A 88 10.30 12.05 -8.62
N GLU A 89 10.10 10.92 -9.30
CA GLU A 89 9.20 9.87 -8.84
C GLU A 89 9.72 9.15 -7.59
N ALA A 90 11.01 8.79 -7.55
CA ALA A 90 11.62 8.20 -6.36
C ALA A 90 11.61 9.17 -5.15
N VAL A 91 11.82 10.46 -5.39
CA VAL A 91 11.70 11.50 -4.36
C VAL A 91 10.24 11.67 -3.95
N ALA A 92 9.30 11.59 -4.88
CA ALA A 92 7.87 11.63 -4.57
C ALA A 92 7.46 10.44 -3.69
N ASP A 93 7.92 9.23 -3.97
CA ASP A 93 7.66 8.05 -3.12
C ASP A 93 8.29 8.15 -1.73
N LEU A 94 9.44 8.82 -1.59
CA LEU A 94 10.05 9.07 -0.28
C LEU A 94 9.31 10.15 0.51
N VAL A 95 8.82 11.19 -0.17
CA VAL A 95 8.13 12.33 0.45
C VAL A 95 6.65 12.01 0.70
N TYR A 96 6.06 11.18 -0.16
CA TYR A 96 4.67 10.73 -0.16
C TYR A 96 4.65 9.20 -0.34
N PRO A 97 5.04 8.44 0.70
CA PRO A 97 5.00 7.00 0.63
C PRO A 97 3.60 6.53 0.22
N PRO A 98 3.49 5.54 -0.68
CA PRO A 98 2.20 5.01 -1.10
C PRO A 98 1.40 4.61 0.13
N GLU A 99 0.10 4.90 0.13
CA GLU A 99 -0.76 4.55 1.26
C GLU A 99 -0.62 3.05 1.54
N PRO A 100 -0.32 2.66 2.79
CA PRO A 100 -0.12 1.27 3.12
C PRO A 100 -1.39 0.48 2.79
N GLN A 101 -1.24 -0.55 1.96
CA GLN A 101 -2.36 -1.41 1.59
C GLN A 101 -2.91 -2.09 2.85
N LEU A 102 -4.24 -2.07 2.97
CA LEU A 102 -4.94 -2.75 4.05
C LEU A 102 -4.75 -4.26 3.88
N GLN A 103 -4.32 -4.95 4.94
CA GLN A 103 -4.27 -6.41 4.93
C GLN A 103 -5.67 -7.01 4.85
N PHE A 104 -6.63 -6.36 5.50
CA PHE A 104 -8.04 -6.71 5.46
C PHE A 104 -8.83 -5.53 4.90
N GLU A 105 -9.46 -5.71 3.73
CA GLU A 105 -10.27 -4.69 3.03
C GLU A 105 -11.54 -4.30 3.80
N THR A 106 -12.04 -5.19 4.67
CA THR A 106 -13.28 -4.98 5.41
C THR A 106 -13.16 -5.44 6.85
N LEU A 107 -13.98 -4.85 7.72
CA LEU A 107 -14.10 -5.29 9.11
C LEU A 107 -14.49 -6.76 9.22
N ASP A 108 -15.39 -7.25 8.37
CA ASP A 108 -15.80 -8.66 8.38
C ASP A 108 -14.62 -9.59 8.07
N ALA A 109 -13.82 -9.27 7.05
CA ALA A 109 -12.63 -10.02 6.71
C ALA A 109 -11.61 -10.03 7.87
N PHE A 110 -11.45 -8.89 8.56
CA PHE A 110 -10.59 -8.82 9.74
C PHE A 110 -11.12 -9.68 10.90
N VAL A 111 -12.43 -9.62 11.19
CA VAL A 111 -13.01 -10.35 12.31
C VAL A 111 -12.97 -11.86 12.07
N THR A 112 -13.40 -12.31 10.89
CA THR A 112 -13.49 -13.74 10.54
C THR A 112 -12.12 -14.34 10.18
N GLY A 113 -11.27 -13.55 9.51
CA GLY A 113 -9.94 -13.95 9.08
C GLY A 113 -8.90 -13.91 10.19
N TYR A 114 -9.00 -12.96 11.13
CA TYR A 114 -7.97 -12.75 12.16
C TYR A 114 -8.51 -12.89 13.58
N ILE A 115 -9.44 -12.03 14.02
CA ILE A 115 -9.85 -11.96 15.43
C ILE A 115 -10.40 -13.30 15.95
N ALA A 116 -11.30 -13.95 15.19
CA ALA A 116 -11.87 -15.24 15.56
C ALA A 116 -10.83 -16.35 15.70
N ARG A 117 -9.68 -16.23 15.04
CA ARG A 117 -8.58 -17.21 15.07
C ARG A 117 -7.59 -16.93 16.18
N VAL A 118 -7.30 -15.66 16.45
CA VAL A 118 -6.28 -15.23 17.43
C VAL A 118 -6.86 -15.11 18.83
N PHE A 119 -8.05 -14.52 19.00
CA PHE A 119 -8.71 -14.37 20.30
C PHE A 119 -9.54 -15.61 20.65
N ARG A 120 -8.88 -16.73 20.93
CA ARG A 120 -9.54 -18.00 21.25
C ARG A 120 -9.88 -18.09 22.73
N ARG A 121 -11.18 -18.19 23.05
CA ARG A 121 -11.72 -18.43 24.39
C ARG A 121 -12.80 -19.50 24.35
N ASP A 122 -13.05 -20.18 25.46
CA ASP A 122 -14.19 -21.08 25.58
C ASP A 122 -15.48 -20.27 25.75
N VAL A 123 -16.11 -19.96 24.62
CA VAL A 123 -17.38 -19.21 24.52
C VAL A 123 -18.59 -20.12 24.28
N VAL A 124 -18.35 -21.44 24.14
CA VAL A 124 -19.40 -22.43 23.85
C VAL A 124 -19.85 -23.13 25.13
N HIS A 125 -18.89 -23.54 25.97
CA HIS A 125 -19.15 -24.26 27.21
C HIS A 125 -18.79 -23.41 28.45
N GLY A 126 -17.86 -22.48 28.30
CA GLY A 126 -17.45 -21.54 29.34
C GLY A 126 -18.51 -20.48 29.69
N ARG A 127 -18.33 -19.84 30.85
CA ARG A 127 -19.15 -18.71 31.32
C ARG A 127 -18.38 -17.40 31.43
N ASP A 128 -17.06 -17.46 31.31
CA ASP A 128 -16.18 -16.31 31.55
C ASP A 128 -16.11 -15.37 30.34
N TYR A 129 -16.52 -15.86 29.16
CA TYR A 129 -16.49 -15.10 27.91
C TYR A 129 -17.77 -15.32 27.12
N LEU A 130 -18.34 -14.25 26.59
CA LEU A 130 -19.47 -14.24 25.69
C LEU A 130 -19.03 -13.90 24.28
N TRP A 131 -19.68 -14.50 23.30
CA TRP A 131 -19.53 -14.14 21.90
C TRP A 131 -20.86 -14.27 21.18
N CYS A 132 -21.16 -13.33 20.29
CA CYS A 132 -22.32 -13.41 19.41
C CYS A 132 -21.85 -13.68 17.98
N PRO A 133 -22.31 -14.74 17.30
CA PRO A 133 -22.00 -14.95 15.88
C PRO A 133 -22.52 -13.82 14.99
N ARG A 134 -23.59 -13.12 15.42
CA ARG A 134 -24.16 -11.94 14.78
C ARG A 134 -23.62 -10.65 15.44
N TRP A 135 -22.31 -10.59 15.66
CA TRP A 135 -21.64 -9.46 16.32
C TRP A 135 -21.92 -8.12 15.62
N PHE A 136 -22.14 -8.14 14.30
CA PHE A 136 -22.48 -6.97 13.49
C PHE A 136 -23.85 -6.35 13.82
N GLU A 137 -24.71 -7.04 14.57
CA GLU A 137 -25.99 -6.50 15.07
C GLU A 137 -25.86 -5.84 16.45
N HIS A 138 -24.63 -5.74 16.98
CA HIS A 138 -24.33 -5.07 18.24
C HIS A 138 -23.42 -3.88 17.97
N GLU A 139 -23.95 -2.66 18.05
CA GLU A 139 -23.22 -1.43 17.75
C GLU A 139 -21.92 -1.28 18.57
N PRO A 140 -21.91 -1.56 19.89
CA PRO A 140 -20.68 -1.51 20.67
C PRO A 140 -19.62 -2.51 20.17
N ALA A 141 -20.03 -3.67 19.65
CA ALA A 141 -19.12 -4.66 19.08
C ALA A 141 -18.53 -4.15 17.76
N VAL A 142 -19.37 -3.61 16.87
CA VAL A 142 -18.92 -3.02 15.60
C VAL A 142 -17.89 -1.93 15.85
N VAL A 143 -18.19 -0.95 16.70
CA VAL A 143 -17.26 0.17 17.00
C VAL A 143 -15.94 -0.32 17.59
N THR A 144 -16.01 -1.25 18.56
CA THR A 144 -14.81 -1.82 19.20
C THR A 144 -13.94 -2.57 18.19
N LEU A 145 -14.56 -3.42 17.37
CA LEU A 145 -13.84 -4.22 16.36
C LEU A 145 -13.29 -3.34 15.23
N THR A 146 -13.98 -2.25 14.84
CA THR A 146 -13.45 -1.25 13.90
C THR A 146 -12.20 -0.59 14.46
N GLY A 147 -12.20 -0.17 15.73
CA GLY A 147 -11.00 0.40 16.37
C GLY A 147 -9.84 -0.60 16.43
N LEU A 148 -10.13 -1.88 16.67
CA LEU A 148 -9.13 -2.95 16.62
C LEU A 148 -8.56 -3.16 15.22
N TRP A 149 -9.42 -3.15 14.19
CA TRP A 149 -9.00 -3.31 12.80
C TRP A 149 -8.09 -2.15 12.36
N LEU A 150 -8.52 -0.90 12.56
CA LEU A 150 -7.74 0.26 12.15
C LEU A 150 -6.40 0.35 12.89
N SER A 151 -6.39 0.09 14.20
CA SER A 151 -5.14 0.06 14.97
C SER A 151 -4.22 -1.10 14.56
N PHE A 152 -4.78 -2.24 14.15
CA PHE A 152 -4.03 -3.36 13.59
C PHE A 152 -3.34 -2.95 12.29
N GLU A 153 -4.08 -2.33 11.36
CA GLU A 153 -3.54 -1.93 10.05
C GLU A 153 -2.41 -0.90 10.18
N VAL A 154 -2.48 -0.02 11.17
CA VAL A 154 -1.39 0.92 11.48
C VAL A 154 -0.19 0.18 12.08
N LEU A 155 -0.40 -0.57 13.16
CA LEU A 155 0.70 -1.14 13.96
C LEU A 155 1.34 -2.40 13.35
N ARG A 156 0.68 -3.07 12.40
CA ARG A 156 1.28 -4.21 11.68
C ARG A 156 2.42 -3.81 10.76
N ASN A 157 2.47 -2.55 10.34
CA ASN A 157 3.50 -2.01 9.46
C ASN A 157 4.73 -1.53 10.23
N ASP A 158 4.70 -1.53 11.56
CA ASP A 158 5.86 -1.27 12.40
C ASP A 158 6.77 -2.53 12.40
N PRO A 159 8.02 -2.43 11.89
CA PRO A 159 8.92 -3.58 11.76
C PRO A 159 9.53 -4.03 13.11
N GLY A 160 9.32 -3.26 14.18
CA GLY A 160 9.86 -3.51 15.50
C GLY A 160 8.85 -4.25 16.39
N THR A 161 8.23 -3.50 17.30
CA THR A 161 7.39 -4.08 18.36
C THR A 161 5.89 -3.92 18.12
N GLY A 162 5.51 -3.37 16.96
CA GLY A 162 4.12 -3.12 16.56
C GLY A 162 3.13 -4.21 16.95
N PRO A 163 3.34 -5.49 16.55
CA PRO A 163 2.42 -6.57 16.89
C PRO A 163 2.24 -6.79 18.40
N ALA A 164 3.32 -6.69 19.18
CA ALA A 164 3.26 -6.86 20.63
C ALA A 164 2.55 -5.68 21.32
N VAL A 165 2.84 -4.46 20.86
CA VAL A 165 2.17 -3.23 21.33
C VAL A 165 0.68 -3.28 21.00
N TRP A 166 0.32 -3.66 19.77
CA TRP A 166 -1.06 -3.79 19.35
C TRP A 166 -1.83 -4.79 20.23
N GLN A 167 -1.24 -5.95 20.51
CA GLN A 167 -1.87 -6.95 21.37
C GLN A 167 -2.09 -6.45 22.80
N ARG A 168 -1.06 -5.84 23.38
CA ARG A 168 -1.06 -5.35 24.77
C ARG A 168 -2.02 -4.19 24.98
N ASP A 169 -2.00 -3.21 24.08
CA ASP A 169 -2.67 -1.93 24.27
C ASP A 169 -4.08 -1.91 23.68
N TYR A 170 -4.36 -2.74 22.66
CA TYR A 170 -5.63 -2.72 21.94
C TYR A 170 -6.35 -4.07 22.02
N LEU A 171 -5.76 -5.14 21.46
CA LEU A 171 -6.48 -6.42 21.31
C LEU A 171 -6.99 -6.96 22.65
N LEU A 172 -6.08 -7.22 23.59
CA LEU A 172 -6.45 -7.92 24.82
C LEU A 172 -7.39 -7.09 25.71
N PRO A 173 -7.13 -5.80 26.00
CA PRO A 173 -8.04 -5.01 26.82
C PRO A 173 -9.43 -4.88 26.20
N LEU A 174 -9.51 -4.56 24.90
CA LEU A 174 -10.78 -4.32 24.23
C LEU A 174 -11.59 -5.60 24.04
N MET A 175 -10.94 -6.70 23.63
CA MET A 175 -11.65 -7.97 23.47
C MET A 175 -12.10 -8.54 24.82
N ASN A 176 -11.30 -8.42 25.89
CA ASN A 176 -11.72 -8.85 27.22
C ASN A 176 -12.92 -8.04 27.72
N ALA A 177 -12.96 -6.72 27.48
CA ALA A 177 -14.11 -5.89 27.83
C ALA A 177 -15.35 -6.24 26.99
N LEU A 178 -15.18 -6.42 25.68
CA LEU A 178 -16.25 -6.74 24.74
C LEU A 178 -16.92 -8.09 25.07
N THR A 179 -16.10 -9.09 25.38
CA THR A 179 -16.52 -10.47 25.63
C THR A 179 -16.80 -10.75 27.10
N SER A 180 -16.70 -9.76 27.99
CA SER A 180 -17.03 -9.92 29.40
C SER A 180 -18.50 -10.37 29.58
N PRO A 181 -18.82 -11.21 30.58
CA PRO A 181 -20.20 -11.55 30.92
C PRO A 181 -21.06 -10.36 31.34
N SER A 182 -20.42 -9.29 31.81
CA SER A 182 -21.04 -7.98 32.10
C SER A 182 -20.88 -6.96 30.98
N GLY A 183 -20.33 -7.38 29.83
CA GLY A 183 -20.07 -6.54 28.67
C GLY A 183 -21.29 -6.32 27.79
N PRO A 184 -21.11 -5.64 26.64
CA PRO A 184 -22.21 -5.28 25.74
C PRO A 184 -22.86 -6.49 25.05
N LEU A 185 -22.18 -7.64 25.00
CA LEU A 185 -22.72 -8.89 24.45
C LEU A 185 -23.51 -9.72 25.48
N VAL A 186 -23.86 -9.14 26.63
CA VAL A 186 -24.65 -9.82 27.66
C VAL A 186 -25.93 -10.43 27.08
N GLY A 187 -26.20 -11.69 27.45
CA GLY A 187 -27.33 -12.47 26.93
C GLY A 187 -27.05 -13.22 25.62
N CYS A 188 -25.98 -12.88 24.90
CA CYS A 188 -25.51 -13.67 23.76
C CYS A 188 -24.66 -14.86 24.20
N LYS A 189 -24.65 -15.91 23.38
CA LYS A 189 -23.75 -17.07 23.47
C LYS A 189 -23.35 -17.49 22.06
N ALA A 190 -22.34 -18.34 21.93
CA ALA A 190 -21.91 -18.86 20.64
C ALA A 190 -23.04 -19.53 19.82
N THR A 191 -24.10 -20.02 20.48
CA THR A 191 -25.27 -20.66 19.85
C THR A 191 -26.56 -19.84 19.93
N HIS A 192 -26.51 -18.64 20.52
CA HIS A 192 -27.71 -17.83 20.77
C HIS A 192 -27.42 -16.32 20.59
N HIS A 193 -28.22 -15.67 19.76
CA HIS A 193 -28.23 -14.22 19.61
C HIS A 193 -29.37 -13.62 20.45
N ALA A 194 -29.04 -12.71 21.34
CA ALA A 194 -29.99 -11.84 22.02
C ALA A 194 -29.99 -10.46 21.35
N LYS A 195 -31.10 -9.73 21.46
CA LYS A 195 -31.20 -8.35 20.98
C LYS A 195 -30.17 -7.45 21.69
N SER A 196 -29.59 -6.51 20.95
CA SER A 196 -28.69 -5.48 21.50
C SER A 196 -29.34 -4.74 22.68
N LEU A 197 -28.51 -4.36 23.66
CA LEU A 197 -28.95 -3.56 24.79
C LEU A 197 -29.53 -2.22 24.30
N PRO A 198 -30.54 -1.67 24.99
CA PRO A 198 -31.04 -0.34 24.64
C PRO A 198 -29.93 0.72 24.83
N PRO A 199 -29.97 1.84 24.09
CA PRO A 199 -29.10 2.98 24.33
C PRO A 199 -29.16 3.44 25.79
N LEU A 200 -28.07 4.06 26.25
CA LEU A 200 -28.04 4.67 27.57
C LEU A 200 -29.15 5.73 27.69
N PRO A 201 -29.91 5.76 28.80
CA PRO A 201 -30.86 6.82 29.05
C PRO A 201 -30.15 8.17 29.13
N CYS A 202 -30.55 9.11 28.28
CA CYS A 202 -30.05 10.48 28.26
C CYS A 202 -31.22 11.45 28.40
N ASP A 203 -31.28 12.18 29.50
CA ASP A 203 -32.19 13.31 29.63
C ASP A 203 -31.76 14.44 28.67
N PRO A 204 -32.70 15.25 28.16
CA PRO A 204 -32.37 16.35 27.27
C PRO A 204 -31.45 17.34 27.99
N THR A 205 -30.39 17.75 27.31
CA THR A 205 -29.48 18.77 27.84
C THR A 205 -30.21 20.12 27.96
N PRO A 206 -30.09 20.83 29.10
CA PRO A 206 -30.64 22.18 29.24
C PRO A 206 -30.10 23.14 28.16
N PRO A 207 -30.96 24.00 27.58
CA PRO A 207 -30.53 24.99 26.59
C PRO A 207 -29.41 25.89 27.13
N GLY A 208 -28.36 26.10 26.34
CA GLY A 208 -27.23 26.97 26.68
C GLY A 208 -26.25 26.40 27.72
N LEU A 209 -26.37 25.13 28.12
CA LEU A 209 -25.43 24.52 29.06
C LEU A 209 -24.03 24.28 28.45
N PHE A 210 -23.99 23.95 27.16
CA PHE A 210 -22.75 23.84 26.40
C PHE A 210 -22.72 24.96 25.37
N GLU A 211 -21.56 25.60 25.23
CA GLU A 211 -21.33 26.58 24.18
C GLU A 211 -21.43 25.88 22.81
N ASP A 212 -22.01 26.58 21.84
CA ASP A 212 -21.93 26.14 20.45
C ASP A 212 -20.46 26.03 20.05
N THR A 213 -20.14 25.04 19.22
CA THR A 213 -18.77 24.85 18.74
C THR A 213 -18.25 26.16 18.12
N PRO A 214 -17.12 26.72 18.57
CA PRO A 214 -16.61 27.97 18.05
C PRO A 214 -16.43 27.91 16.53
N ALA A 215 -16.76 29.00 15.83
CA ALA A 215 -16.70 29.07 14.36
C ALA A 215 -15.34 28.65 13.78
N GLU A 216 -14.25 28.96 14.50
CA GLU A 216 -12.89 28.56 14.13
C GLU A 216 -12.71 27.04 14.08
N VAL A 217 -13.31 26.30 15.01
CA VAL A 217 -13.29 24.84 15.04
C VAL A 217 -14.19 24.27 13.94
N THR A 218 -15.33 24.90 13.67
CA THR A 218 -16.24 24.51 12.59
C THR A 218 -15.58 24.67 11.21
N ASP A 219 -14.88 25.79 11.00
CA ASP A 219 -14.14 26.07 9.76
C ASP A 219 -12.91 25.16 9.61
N ALA A 220 -12.21 24.87 10.69
CA ALA A 220 -11.09 23.90 10.69
C ALA A 220 -11.55 22.47 10.38
N VAL A 221 -12.76 22.07 10.77
CA VAL A 221 -13.35 20.79 10.35
C VAL A 221 -13.68 20.83 8.86
N ARG A 222 -14.34 21.90 8.38
CA ARG A 222 -14.79 22.03 6.99
C ARG A 222 -13.63 22.04 5.98
N THR A 223 -12.55 22.74 6.31
CA THR A 223 -11.33 22.82 5.48
C THR A 223 -10.60 21.49 5.39
N ARG A 224 -10.62 20.67 6.44
CA ARG A 224 -10.05 19.31 6.41
C ARG A 224 -10.86 18.31 5.58
N THR A 225 -12.15 18.53 5.37
CA THR A 225 -13.02 17.62 4.61
C THR A 225 -13.12 17.96 3.11
N THR A 226 -12.56 19.10 2.68
CA THR A 226 -12.57 19.49 1.27
C THR A 226 -11.24 19.06 0.63
N PRO A 227 -11.22 18.09 -0.30
CA PRO A 227 -10.00 17.78 -1.04
C PRO A 227 -9.50 19.05 -1.74
N PRO A 228 -8.19 19.32 -1.79
CA PRO A 228 -7.67 20.43 -2.59
C PRO A 228 -8.19 20.30 -4.02
N PRO A 229 -8.61 21.40 -4.68
CA PRO A 229 -9.07 21.34 -6.05
C PRO A 229 -7.97 20.72 -6.91
N ALA A 230 -8.32 19.69 -7.69
CA ALA A 230 -7.40 19.10 -8.64
C ALA A 230 -6.78 20.22 -9.50
N PRO A 231 -5.46 20.20 -9.76
CA PRO A 231 -4.84 21.21 -10.60
C PRO A 231 -5.56 21.22 -11.94
N SER A 232 -6.16 22.37 -12.28
CA SER A 232 -6.97 22.51 -13.49
C SER A 232 -6.09 22.27 -14.72
N ALA A 233 -6.45 21.26 -15.51
CA ALA A 233 -5.83 20.94 -16.79
C ALA A 233 -6.23 21.97 -17.87
N GLU A 234 -5.91 23.24 -17.66
CA GLU A 234 -6.06 24.29 -18.69
C GLU A 234 -4.89 25.27 -18.63
N ALA A 235 -3.72 24.80 -19.08
CA ALA A 235 -2.64 25.67 -19.54
C ALA A 235 -1.84 24.97 -20.64
N GLY A 236 -2.48 24.74 -21.79
CA GLY A 236 -1.81 24.05 -22.90
C GLY A 236 -2.61 24.00 -24.20
N ARG A 237 -3.41 25.02 -24.50
CA ARG A 237 -4.01 25.15 -25.84
C ARG A 237 -3.11 26.04 -26.69
N THR A 238 -2.27 25.41 -27.50
CA THR A 238 -1.40 26.05 -28.49
C THR A 238 -2.26 26.87 -29.46
N PRO A 239 -1.91 28.13 -29.80
CA PRO A 239 -2.64 28.87 -30.81
C PRO A 239 -2.41 28.24 -32.19
N GLN A 240 -3.49 27.93 -32.89
CA GLN A 240 -3.51 27.41 -34.26
C GLN A 240 -2.97 28.47 -35.23
N PRO A 241 -2.05 28.14 -36.16
CA PRO A 241 -1.56 29.11 -37.13
C PRO A 241 -2.67 29.50 -38.12
N ALA A 242 -2.82 30.80 -38.34
CA ALA A 242 -3.75 31.37 -39.30
C ALA A 242 -3.41 30.92 -40.73
N ALA A 243 -4.41 30.41 -41.45
CA ALA A 243 -4.29 30.06 -42.85
C ALA A 243 -4.09 31.33 -43.70
N SER A 244 -3.03 31.36 -44.50
CA SER A 244 -2.79 32.38 -45.52
C SER A 244 -3.87 32.28 -46.62
N PRO A 245 -4.53 33.38 -47.02
CA PRO A 245 -5.41 33.37 -48.18
C PRO A 245 -4.57 33.43 -49.47
N SER A 246 -4.90 32.53 -50.41
CA SER A 246 -4.42 32.59 -51.78
C SER A 246 -5.14 33.70 -52.56
N ARG A 247 -4.43 34.75 -52.96
CA ARG A 247 -4.54 35.39 -54.29
C ARG A 247 -3.53 36.51 -54.48
#